data_AF-A0A2V5UU53-F1
#
_entry.id   AF-A0A2V5UU53-F1
#
_cell.length_a   1.000
_cell.length_b   1.000
_cell.length_c   1.000
_cell.angle_alpha   90.00
_cell.angle_beta   90.00
_cell.angle_gamma   90.00
#
_symmetry.space_group_name_H-M   'P 1'
#
loop_
_entity.id
_entity.type
_entity.pdbx_description
1 polymer ?
#
loop_
_entity_poly.entity_id
_entity_poly.type
_entity_poly.pdbx_seq_one_letter_code
_entity_poly.pdbx_strand_id
1 'polypeptide(L)'
;MARTVLIDSGSIVAVLHKRDQHHAWARAHFEAFVEPCTTCEAALSESFFLLERARQGEEALCALLERKVILLGFSMADQLTETLQLLRRYDDIPMSLADACLVRMTELIPDAVVFTTDSDFATYRKHGRQIIPLITPY
;
A
#
# COMPACT_ATOMS: atom_id res chain seq x y z
N MET A 1 -5.48 5.20 20.22
CA MET A 1 -4.40 4.27 19.82
C MET A 1 -3.75 4.81 18.56
N ALA A 2 -2.46 4.54 18.34
CA ALA A 2 -1.80 4.93 17.10
C ALA A 2 -2.35 4.12 15.93
N ARG A 3 -2.60 4.77 14.80
CA ARG A 3 -3.19 4.16 13.61
C ARG A 3 -2.11 3.50 12.77
N THR A 4 -2.27 2.23 12.37
CA THR A 4 -1.34 1.60 11.42
C THR A 4 -1.60 2.12 10.01
N VAL A 5 -0.57 2.63 9.35
CA VAL A 5 -0.63 3.06 7.96
C VAL A 5 -0.16 1.92 7.07
N LEU A 6 -1.06 1.41 6.25
CA LEU A 6 -0.74 0.50 5.16
C LEU A 6 -0.42 1.32 3.92
N ILE A 7 0.73 1.10 3.29
CA ILE A 7 1.16 1.87 2.11
C ILE A 7 1.17 0.98 0.87
N ASP A 8 0.57 1.44 -0.21
CA ASP A 8 0.54 0.77 -1.51
C ASP A 8 1.76 1.11 -2.39
N SER A 9 1.86 0.44 -3.53
CA SER A 9 2.94 0.66 -4.50
C SER A 9 2.88 2.06 -5.11
N GLY A 10 1.69 2.54 -5.48
CA GLY A 10 1.48 3.88 -6.03
C GLY A 10 1.99 5.00 -5.11
N SER A 11 1.69 4.92 -3.82
CA SER A 11 2.15 5.91 -2.84
C SER A 11 3.64 5.81 -2.55
N ILE A 12 4.22 4.60 -2.50
CA ILE A 12 5.68 4.43 -2.41
C ILE A 12 6.36 5.14 -3.59
N VAL A 13 5.86 4.90 -4.80
CA VAL A 13 6.38 5.54 -6.02
C VAL A 13 6.20 7.05 -5.94
N ALA A 14 5.01 7.55 -5.58
CA ALA A 14 4.76 8.98 -5.46
C ALA A 14 5.69 9.64 -4.42
N VAL A 15 5.96 9.00 -3.29
CA VAL A 15 6.89 9.50 -2.27
C VAL A 15 8.32 9.63 -2.80
N LEU A 16 8.77 8.70 -3.63
CA LEU A 16 10.18 8.58 -4.05
C LEU A 16 10.48 9.22 -5.41
N HIS A 17 9.51 9.25 -6.32
CA HIS A 17 9.67 9.74 -7.68
C HIS A 17 9.25 11.20 -7.80
N LYS A 18 10.23 12.12 -7.86
CA LYS A 18 9.99 13.57 -7.89
C LYS A 18 9.11 14.09 -9.03
N ARG A 19 8.98 13.34 -10.13
CA ARG A 19 8.16 13.71 -11.29
C ARG A 19 6.77 13.07 -11.25
N ASP A 20 6.48 12.27 -10.24
CA ASP A 20 5.14 11.76 -10.03
C ASP A 20 4.18 12.92 -9.76
N GLN A 21 2.97 12.87 -10.34
CA GLN A 21 1.98 13.94 -10.21
C GLN A 21 1.55 14.15 -8.75
N HIS A 22 1.58 13.09 -7.93
CA HIS A 22 1.18 13.12 -6.53
C HIS A 22 2.36 13.32 -5.58
N HIS A 23 3.57 13.56 -6.09
CA HIS A 23 4.79 13.60 -5.29
C HIS A 23 4.70 14.56 -4.10
N ALA A 24 4.28 15.80 -4.33
CA ALA A 24 4.19 16.81 -3.28
C ALA A 24 3.20 16.42 -2.17
N TRP A 25 2.04 15.89 -2.55
CA TRP A 25 1.02 15.41 -1.61
C TRP A 25 1.51 14.20 -0.81
N ALA A 26 2.09 13.22 -1.51
CA ALA A 26 2.52 11.98 -0.90
C ALA A 26 3.68 12.22 0.07
N ARG A 27 4.64 13.07 -0.32
CA ARG A 27 5.80 13.43 0.48
C ARG A 27 5.42 14.14 1.78
N ALA A 28 4.45 15.07 1.73
CA ALA A 28 3.97 15.79 2.90
C ALA A 28 3.29 14.87 3.93
N HIS A 29 2.46 13.91 3.48
CA HIS A 29 1.83 12.94 4.37
C HIS A 29 2.84 11.96 4.94
N PHE A 30 3.72 11.43 4.08
CA PHE A 30 4.72 10.45 4.49
C PHE A 30 5.73 11.00 5.51
N GLU A 31 6.07 12.29 5.44
CA GLU A 31 6.90 12.98 6.45
C GLU A 31 6.20 13.22 7.79
N ALA A 32 4.86 13.27 7.79
CA ALA A 32 4.08 13.46 9.01
C ALA A 32 3.85 12.15 9.79
N PHE A 33 4.12 10.99 9.18
CA PHE A 33 3.99 9.71 9.85
C PHE A 33 5.13 9.49 10.85
N VAL A 34 4.75 9.22 12.10
CA VAL A 34 5.70 8.98 13.20
C VAL A 34 6.08 7.50 13.28
N GLU A 35 5.10 6.62 13.08
CA GLU A 35 5.30 5.17 13.09
C GLU A 35 5.64 4.66 11.68
N PRO A 36 6.41 3.55 11.57
CA PRO A 36 6.67 2.92 10.28
C PRO A 36 5.38 2.57 9.53
N CYS A 37 5.40 2.80 8.21
CA CYS A 37 4.35 2.28 7.34
C CYS A 37 4.53 0.77 7.17
N THR A 38 3.43 0.04 6.97
CA THR A 38 3.46 -1.40 6.73
C THR A 38 2.98 -1.68 5.30
N THR A 39 3.56 -2.68 4.65
CA THR A 39 3.14 -3.13 3.32
C THR A 39 3.29 -4.66 3.19
N CYS A 40 3.03 -5.19 1.99
CA CYS A 40 3.18 -6.60 1.65
C CYS A 40 4.23 -6.80 0.54
N GLU A 41 4.65 -8.04 0.34
CA GLU A 41 5.68 -8.41 -0.63
C GLU A 41 5.25 -8.12 -2.08
N ALA A 42 3.96 -8.28 -2.38
CA ALA A 42 3.42 -7.99 -3.71
C ALA A 42 3.50 -6.49 -4.04
N ALA A 43 3.03 -5.62 -3.14
CA ALA A 43 3.13 -4.16 -3.30
C ALA A 43 4.60 -3.71 -3.32
N LEU A 44 5.47 -4.36 -2.53
CA LEU A 44 6.90 -4.07 -2.56
C LEU A 44 7.53 -4.42 -3.91
N SER A 45 7.20 -5.59 -4.46
CA SER A 45 7.68 -6.02 -5.78
C SER A 45 7.22 -5.07 -6.89
N GLU A 46 5.97 -4.63 -6.87
CA GLU A 46 5.46 -3.63 -7.81
C GLU A 46 6.19 -2.29 -7.65
N SER A 47 6.46 -1.87 -6.41
CA SER A 47 7.18 -0.63 -6.14
C SER A 47 8.57 -0.62 -6.76
N PHE A 48 9.33 -1.71 -6.62
CA PHE A 48 10.65 -1.85 -7.26
C PHE A 48 10.54 -1.74 -8.78
N PHE A 49 9.59 -2.47 -9.38
CA PHE A 49 9.36 -2.44 -10.83
C PHE A 49 8.99 -1.03 -11.33
N LEU A 50 8.08 -0.33 -10.64
CA LEU A 50 7.64 1.01 -11.02
C LEU A 50 8.75 2.07 -10.84
N LEU A 51 9.67 1.85 -9.90
CA LEU A 51 10.80 2.76 -9.63
C LEU A 51 11.98 2.57 -10.57
N GLU A 52 12.00 1.56 -11.44
CA GLU A 52 13.10 1.32 -12.40
C GLU A 52 13.42 2.57 -13.26
N ARG A 53 12.39 3.37 -13.57
CA ARG A 53 12.53 4.60 -14.38
C ARG A 53 12.80 5.85 -13.55
N ALA A 54 12.68 5.76 -12.23
CA ALA A 54 12.93 6.86 -11.32
C ALA A 54 14.43 6.92 -10.99
N ARG A 55 15.07 8.06 -11.28
CA ARG A 55 16.49 8.27 -10.94
C ARG A 55 16.69 8.09 -9.43
N GLN A 56 17.48 7.09 -9.03
CA GLN A 56 17.75 6.70 -7.63
C GLN A 56 16.52 6.18 -6.86
N GLY A 57 15.43 5.79 -7.55
CA GLY A 57 14.21 5.31 -6.92
C GLY A 57 14.41 4.01 -6.13
N GLU A 58 15.03 3.01 -6.75
CA GLU A 58 15.32 1.71 -6.13
C GLU A 58 16.19 1.84 -4.88
N GLU A 59 17.33 2.54 -4.98
CA GLU A 59 18.22 2.78 -3.85
C GLU A 59 17.51 3.51 -2.70
N ALA A 60 16.65 4.47 -3.02
CA ALA A 60 15.87 5.16 -1.99
C ALA A 60 14.87 4.24 -1.31
N LEU A 61 14.23 3.31 -2.04
CA LEU A 61 13.35 2.31 -1.45
C LEU A 61 14.14 1.34 -0.56
N CYS A 62 15.30 0.85 -1.00
CA CYS A 62 16.21 0.05 -0.18
C CYS A 62 16.53 0.74 1.14
N ALA A 63 16.91 2.02 1.10
CA ALA A 63 17.21 2.79 2.31
C ALA A 63 16.00 2.93 3.25
N LEU A 64 14.77 3.03 2.74
CA LEU A 64 13.56 3.06 3.59
C LEU A 64 13.32 1.73 4.30
N LEU A 65 13.58 0.60 3.64
CA LEU A 65 13.44 -0.74 4.20
C LEU A 65 14.51 -1.02 5.25
N GLU A 66 15.78 -0.75 4.95
CA GLU A 66 16.91 -0.95 5.87
C GLU A 66 16.75 -0.12 7.15
N ARG A 67 16.24 1.11 7.01
CA ARG A 67 15.95 2.01 8.14
C ARG A 67 14.63 1.68 8.85
N LYS A 68 13.90 0.66 8.40
CA LYS A 68 12.61 0.24 8.96
C LYS A 68 11.56 1.35 8.97
N VAL A 69 11.61 2.25 7.99
CA VAL A 69 10.58 3.27 7.76
C VAL A 69 9.37 2.65 7.05
N ILE A 70 9.61 1.63 6.22
CA ILE A 70 8.59 0.74 5.67
C ILE A 70 8.90 -0.68 6.15
N LEU A 71 7.87 -1.38 6.63
CA LEU A 71 7.94 -2.74 7.14
C LEU A 71 7.12 -3.70 6.28
N LEU A 72 7.62 -4.91 6.07
CA LEU A 72 6.81 -6.03 5.60
C LEU A 72 6.05 -6.63 6.79
N GLY A 73 4.72 -6.57 6.74
CA GLY A 73 3.85 -7.04 7.82
C GLY A 73 2.77 -7.99 7.33
N PHE A 74 3.00 -8.65 6.20
CA PHE A 74 2.07 -9.59 5.60
C PHE A 74 2.80 -10.88 5.24
N SER A 75 2.06 -11.98 5.26
CA SER A 75 2.54 -13.29 4.82
C SER A 75 1.47 -13.87 3.89
N MET A 76 1.75 -13.89 2.60
CA MET A 76 0.83 -14.44 1.61
C MET A 76 0.55 -15.93 1.85
N ALA A 77 1.54 -16.68 2.36
CA ALA A 77 1.38 -18.09 2.68
C ALA A 77 0.32 -18.30 3.76
N ASP A 78 0.33 -17.47 4.81
CA ASP A 78 -0.62 -17.59 5.93
C ASP A 78 -2.03 -17.10 5.57
N GLN A 79 -2.15 -16.23 4.56
CA GLN A 79 -3.40 -15.57 4.17
C GLN A 79 -3.88 -15.94 2.77
N LEU A 80 -3.38 -17.06 2.22
CA LEU A 80 -3.56 -17.45 0.83
C LEU A 80 -5.05 -17.57 0.45
N THR A 81 -5.84 -18.28 1.25
CA THR A 81 -7.23 -18.58 0.93
C THR A 81 -8.07 -17.31 0.86
N GLU A 82 -7.97 -16.47 1.88
CA GLU A 82 -8.74 -15.23 2.01
C GLU A 82 -8.32 -14.20 0.96
N THR A 83 -7.03 -14.10 0.66
CA THR A 83 -6.54 -13.20 -0.38
C THR A 83 -7.02 -13.62 -1.77
N LEU A 84 -7.00 -14.92 -2.09
CA LEU A 84 -7.56 -15.42 -3.34
C LEU A 84 -9.08 -15.24 -3.44
N GLN A 85 -9.80 -15.26 -2.31
CA GLN A 85 -11.23 -14.95 -2.30
C GLN A 85 -11.50 -13.48 -2.62
N LEU A 86 -10.64 -12.56 -2.18
CA LEU A 86 -10.75 -11.14 -2.54
C LEU A 86 -10.56 -10.94 -4.05
N LEU A 87 -9.53 -11.56 -4.64
CA LEU A 87 -9.29 -11.50 -6.08
C LEU A 87 -10.49 -12.01 -6.90
N ARG A 88 -11.14 -13.10 -6.47
CA ARG A 88 -12.33 -13.62 -7.15
C ARG A 88 -13.58 -12.77 -6.93
N ARG A 89 -13.66 -12.04 -5.82
CA ARG A 89 -14.81 -11.19 -5.49
C ARG A 89 -14.87 -9.95 -6.37
N TYR A 90 -13.71 -9.39 -6.68
CA TYR A 90 -13.56 -8.19 -7.51
C TYR A 90 -13.04 -8.59 -8.89
N ASP A 91 -13.58 -9.66 -9.50
CA ASP A 91 -13.16 -10.08 -10.85
C ASP A 91 -13.72 -9.17 -11.96
N ASP A 92 -14.73 -8.37 -11.62
CA ASP A 92 -15.41 -7.39 -12.46
C ASP A 92 -14.79 -5.99 -12.39
N ILE A 93 -13.83 -5.77 -11.48
CA ILE A 93 -13.11 -4.50 -11.26
C ILE A 93 -11.61 -4.81 -11.27
N PRO A 94 -10.73 -3.92 -11.77
CA PRO A 94 -9.29 -4.16 -11.67
C PRO A 94 -8.88 -4.34 -10.20
N MET A 95 -8.38 -5.51 -9.81
CA MET A 95 -7.75 -5.74 -8.51
C MET A 95 -6.45 -6.52 -8.71
N SER A 96 -5.33 -5.91 -8.29
CA SER A 96 -4.03 -6.58 -8.30
C SER A 96 -3.88 -7.53 -7.10
N LEU A 97 -2.88 -8.41 -7.16
CA LEU A 97 -2.49 -9.20 -5.98
C LEU A 97 -2.04 -8.28 -4.82
N ALA A 98 -1.36 -7.17 -5.13
CA ALA A 98 -0.95 -6.20 -4.12
C ALA A 98 -2.15 -5.59 -3.39
N ASP A 99 -3.19 -5.19 -4.13
CA ASP A 99 -4.41 -4.63 -3.54
C ASP A 99 -5.16 -5.65 -2.71
N ALA A 100 -5.30 -6.88 -3.20
CA ALA A 100 -5.92 -7.96 -2.45
C ALA A 100 -5.20 -8.22 -1.12
N CYS A 101 -3.86 -8.22 -1.12
CA CYS A 101 -3.05 -8.34 0.09
C CYS A 101 -3.30 -7.16 1.04
N LEU A 102 -3.31 -5.91 0.54
CA LEU A 102 -3.54 -4.72 1.37
C LEU A 102 -4.96 -4.70 1.95
N VAL A 103 -5.98 -5.04 1.16
CA VAL A 103 -7.36 -5.22 1.66
C VAL A 103 -7.37 -6.29 2.75
N ARG A 104 -6.68 -7.42 2.56
CA ARG A 104 -6.59 -8.46 3.59
C ARG A 104 -5.89 -7.96 4.87
N MET A 105 -4.83 -7.17 4.75
CA MET A 105 -4.18 -6.54 5.90
C MET A 105 -5.14 -5.62 6.69
N THR A 106 -6.03 -4.90 6.01
CA THR A 106 -7.05 -4.07 6.69
C THR A 106 -8.08 -4.89 7.48
N GLU A 107 -8.29 -6.14 7.10
CA GLU A 107 -9.15 -7.10 7.83
C GLU A 107 -8.43 -7.68 9.06
N LEU A 108 -7.10 -7.80 9.00
CA LEU A 108 -6.28 -8.32 10.10
C LEU A 108 -5.94 -7.25 11.15
N ILE A 109 -5.88 -5.99 10.72
CA ILE A 109 -5.46 -4.85 11.55
C ILE A 109 -6.67 -3.91 11.72
N PRO A 110 -7.39 -3.97 12.86
CA PRO A 110 -8.68 -3.28 13.02
C PRO A 110 -8.64 -1.78 12.71
N ASP A 111 -7.58 -1.10 13.15
CA ASP A 111 -7.42 0.36 13.03
C ASP A 111 -6.61 0.79 11.80
N ALA A 112 -6.33 -0.10 10.84
CA ALA A 112 -5.56 0.23 9.66
C ALA A 112 -6.22 1.31 8.78
N VAL A 113 -5.38 2.14 8.17
CA VAL A 113 -5.72 3.05 7.07
C VAL A 113 -4.82 2.74 5.88
N VAL A 114 -5.36 2.83 4.67
CA VAL A 114 -4.56 2.67 3.45
C VAL A 114 -4.14 4.05 2.94
N PHE A 115 -2.85 4.28 2.83
CA PHE A 115 -2.25 5.40 2.12
C PHE A 115 -2.04 4.97 0.67
N THR A 116 -2.85 5.53 -0.24
CA THR A 116 -2.96 5.10 -1.63
C THR A 116 -3.22 6.26 -2.58
N THR A 117 -2.62 6.18 -3.77
CA THR A 117 -2.92 7.04 -4.92
C THR A 117 -3.83 6.37 -5.95
N ASP A 118 -4.34 5.17 -5.64
CA ASP A 118 -5.27 4.41 -6.46
C ASP A 118 -6.71 4.63 -5.97
N SER A 119 -7.57 5.11 -6.87
CA SER A 119 -8.98 5.36 -6.59
C SER A 119 -9.80 4.07 -6.40
N ASP A 120 -9.33 2.93 -6.90
CA ASP A 120 -10.07 1.67 -6.83
C ASP A 120 -10.26 1.18 -5.38
N PHE A 121 -9.37 1.59 -4.47
CA PHE A 121 -9.53 1.40 -3.02
C PHE A 121 -10.81 2.00 -2.44
N ALA A 122 -11.40 3.02 -3.07
CA ALA A 122 -12.70 3.58 -2.66
C ALA A 122 -13.85 2.58 -2.90
N THR A 123 -13.67 1.62 -3.81
CA THR A 123 -14.65 0.59 -4.12
C THR A 123 -14.48 -0.65 -3.24
N TYR A 124 -13.24 -1.00 -2.89
CA TYR A 124 -12.97 -2.17 -2.05
C TYR A 124 -13.57 -2.06 -0.65
N ARG A 125 -13.90 -3.21 -0.07
CA ARG A 125 -14.50 -3.36 1.25
C ARG A 125 -13.76 -4.40 2.07
N LYS A 126 -13.47 -4.06 3.33
CA LYS A 126 -12.99 -5.01 4.33
C LYS A 126 -14.16 -5.74 4.97
N HIS A 127 -13.98 -7.01 5.29
CA HIS A 127 -15.03 -7.90 5.79
C HIS A 127 -16.30 -7.88 4.92
N GLY A 128 -16.10 -7.71 3.60
CA GLY A 128 -17.13 -7.74 2.56
C GLY A 128 -18.05 -6.51 2.44
N ARG A 129 -18.14 -5.64 3.45
CA ARG A 129 -19.05 -4.47 3.42
C ARG A 129 -18.54 -3.21 4.11
N GLN A 130 -17.48 -3.31 4.91
CA GLN A 130 -16.98 -2.16 5.64
C GLN A 130 -16.08 -1.34 4.74
N ILE A 131 -16.25 -0.01 4.78
CA ILE A 131 -15.39 0.93 4.05
C ILE A 131 -13.98 0.82 4.61
N ILE A 132 -13.00 0.76 3.72
CA ILE A 132 -11.59 0.85 4.08
C ILE A 132 -11.27 2.33 4.29
N PRO A 133 -10.76 2.73 5.46
CA PRO A 133 -10.33 4.10 5.63
C PRO A 133 -9.11 4.42 4.76
N LEU A 134 -9.13 5.56 4.08
CA LEU A 134 -8.07 5.95 3.13
C LEU A 134 -7.40 7.27 3.52
N ILE A 135 -6.13 7.40 3.17
CA ILE A 135 -5.40 8.66 2.98
C ILE A 135 -5.09 8.71 1.49
N THR A 136 -5.82 9.54 0.75
CA THR A 136 -5.78 9.55 -0.71
C THR A 136 -5.92 10.98 -1.25
N PRO A 137 -5.41 11.31 -2.46
CA PRO A 137 -5.50 12.67 -3.00
C PRO A 137 -6.84 12.95 -3.72
N TYR A 138 -7.80 12.01 -3.71
CA TYR A 138 -9.10 12.11 -4.36
C TYR A 138 -10.27 12.27 -3.38
#